data_AF-A0A836UEI8-F1
#
_entry.id   AF-A0A836UEI8-F1
#
_cell.length_a   1.000
_cell.length_b   1.000
_cell.length_c   1.000
_cell.angle_alpha   90.00
_cell.angle_beta   90.00
_cell.angle_gamma   90.00
#
_symmetry.space_group_name_H-M   'P 1'
#
loop_
_entity.id
_entity.type
_entity.pdbx_description
1 polymer ?
#
loop_
_entity_poly.entity_id
_entity_poly.type
_entity_poly.pdbx_seq_one_letter_code
_entity_poly.pdbx_strand_id
1 'polypeptide(L)'
;MAAKILVLEKNEKIGGLICAQLREKGHEVRDCRNGAEAVRNELAAPGQRRLRGSISAWWVLSSLLLVTAIPVCAQRLIVEDQTPPAGVFATFGLGVLDVDQGTGLDIPVGITAVSPRHRVLATLNFFDLGLLQSSSEGDQRYRRFFYTRFGRELCVDTATGQLASFSRCAGETNVLRSLSVDLNVLPVETVIVGNKPGSLHVGIGWRVQDPDTVYGTIGMFFPSHSGKAAGARLSMGRRYIFLGFSWGVDVRRSLSLF
;
A
#
# COMPACT_ATOMS: atom_id res chain seq x y z
N MET A 1 -14.42 32.88 2.04
CA MET A 1 -14.55 32.63 0.58
C MET A 1 -15.67 31.62 0.38
N ALA A 2 -16.73 31.98 -0.34
CA ALA A 2 -17.87 31.09 -0.58
C ALA A 2 -17.52 30.12 -1.73
N ALA A 3 -17.49 28.82 -1.42
CA ALA A 3 -17.27 27.75 -2.39
C ALA A 3 -18.59 27.02 -2.68
N LYS A 4 -18.75 26.52 -3.91
CA LYS A 4 -19.82 25.59 -4.28
C LYS A 4 -19.44 24.19 -3.82
N ILE A 5 -20.23 23.61 -2.93
CA ILE A 5 -19.92 22.33 -2.28
C ILE A 5 -21.02 21.31 -2.58
N LEU A 6 -20.62 20.15 -3.07
CA LEU A 6 -21.50 19.03 -3.34
C LEU A 6 -21.44 18.04 -2.18
N VAL A 7 -22.57 17.71 -1.57
CA VAL A 7 -22.64 16.75 -0.46
C VAL A 7 -23.22 15.44 -0.97
N LEU A 8 -22.44 14.37 -0.87
CA LEU A 8 -22.79 13.02 -1.27
C LEU A 8 -22.89 12.15 -0.02
N GLU A 9 -24.08 12.10 0.58
CA GLU A 9 -24.34 11.33 1.79
C GLU A 9 -25.59 10.46 1.60
N LYS A 10 -25.48 9.17 1.96
CA LYS A 10 -26.56 8.19 1.77
C LYS A 10 -27.58 8.28 2.90
N ASN A 11 -27.16 8.73 4.08
CA ASN A 11 -28.03 8.91 5.24
C ASN A 11 -28.65 10.31 5.26
N GLU A 12 -29.96 10.39 5.06
CA GLU A 12 -30.71 11.65 4.94
C GLU A 12 -30.53 12.59 6.14
N LYS A 13 -30.45 12.05 7.36
CA LYS A 13 -30.29 12.87 8.57
C LYS A 13 -28.90 13.50 8.63
N ILE A 14 -27.88 12.75 8.24
CA ILE A 14 -26.48 13.21 8.25
C ILE A 14 -26.24 14.19 7.09
N GLY A 15 -26.75 13.87 5.89
CA GLY A 15 -26.66 14.74 4.72
C GLY A 15 -27.35 16.09 4.95
N GLY A 16 -28.53 16.08 5.58
CA GLY A 16 -29.25 17.30 5.96
C GLY A 16 -28.47 18.16 6.96
N LEU A 17 -27.84 17.54 7.97
CA LEU A 17 -27.01 18.22 8.97
C LEU A 17 -25.77 18.88 8.35
N ILE A 18 -25.07 18.16 7.46
CA ILE A 18 -23.89 18.68 6.76
C ILE A 18 -24.28 19.85 5.84
N CYS A 19 -25.38 19.71 5.09
CA CYS A 19 -25.86 20.77 4.20
C CYS A 19 -26.27 22.03 4.97
N ALA A 20 -26.93 21.88 6.12
CA ALA A 20 -27.32 23.00 6.96
C ALA A 20 -26.11 23.77 7.51
N GLN A 21 -25.11 23.05 8.04
CA GLN A 21 -23.90 23.67 8.59
C GLN A 21 -23.05 24.38 7.53
N LEU A 22 -22.98 23.84 6.32
CA LEU A 22 -22.22 24.45 5.23
C LEU A 22 -22.92 25.72 4.71
N ARG A 23 -24.26 25.73 4.66
CA ARG A 23 -25.03 26.94 4.30
C ARG A 23 -24.91 28.04 5.35
N GLU A 24 -24.92 27.69 6.63
CA GLU A 24 -24.72 28.63 7.74
C GLU A 24 -23.34 29.33 7.67
N LYS A 25 -22.33 28.64 7.11
CA LYS A 25 -21.00 29.18 6.85
C LYS A 25 -20.87 29.97 5.53
N GLY A 26 -21.99 30.21 4.84
CA GLY A 26 -22.05 31.01 3.62
C GLY A 26 -21.62 30.27 2.35
N HIS A 27 -21.62 28.94 2.36
CA HIS A 27 -21.36 28.14 1.17
C HIS A 27 -22.64 27.84 0.39
N GLU A 28 -22.51 27.76 -0.94
CA GLU A 28 -23.61 27.33 -1.81
C GLU A 28 -23.57 25.80 -1.90
N VAL A 29 -24.57 25.14 -1.30
CA VAL A 29 -24.54 23.69 -1.08
C VAL A 29 -25.66 22.99 -1.83
N ARG A 30 -25.29 21.99 -2.64
CA ARG A 30 -26.20 21.12 -3.39
C ARG A 30 -26.15 19.70 -2.82
N ASP A 31 -27.32 19.17 -2.53
CA ASP A 31 -27.53 17.87 -1.90
C ASP A 31 -27.81 16.83 -2.99
N CYS A 32 -26.90 15.89 -3.19
CA CYS A 32 -27.01 14.83 -4.19
C CYS A 32 -27.39 13.52 -3.51
N ARG A 33 -28.62 13.49 -2.97
CA ARG A 33 -29.27 12.27 -2.50
C ARG A 33 -29.37 11.30 -3.67
N ASN A 34 -28.75 10.13 -3.54
CA ASN A 34 -28.57 9.04 -4.54
C ASN A 34 -27.15 8.88 -5.14
N GLY A 35 -26.15 9.56 -4.60
CA GLY A 35 -24.75 9.19 -4.82
C GLY A 35 -24.20 9.46 -6.23
N ALA A 36 -23.05 8.86 -6.55
CA ALA A 36 -22.22 9.20 -7.70
C ALA A 36 -22.89 9.02 -9.08
N GLU A 37 -23.99 8.27 -9.18
CA GLU A 37 -24.74 8.10 -10.44
C GLU A 37 -25.54 9.36 -10.84
N ALA A 38 -26.06 10.13 -9.89
CA ALA A 38 -26.73 11.41 -10.17
C ALA A 38 -25.74 12.45 -10.71
N VAL A 39 -24.52 12.45 -10.18
CA VAL A 39 -23.40 13.29 -10.63
C VAL A 39 -22.89 12.85 -12.01
N ARG A 40 -22.87 11.54 -12.27
CA ARG A 40 -22.43 10.97 -13.55
C ARG A 40 -23.44 11.24 -14.69
N ASN A 41 -24.74 11.26 -14.41
CA ASN A 41 -25.78 11.57 -15.41
C ASN A 41 -25.89 13.08 -15.75
N GLU A 42 -25.53 13.98 -14.83
CA GLU A 42 -25.45 15.43 -15.14
C GLU A 42 -24.16 15.83 -15.87
N LEU A 43 -23.03 15.16 -15.59
CA LEU A 43 -21.77 15.38 -16.32
C LEU A 43 -21.73 14.69 -17.70
N ALA A 44 -22.68 13.79 -17.98
CA ALA A 44 -22.73 13.03 -19.22
C ALA A 44 -24.07 13.20 -19.95
N ALA A 45 -24.22 14.29 -20.70
CA ALA A 45 -24.96 14.26 -21.97
C ALA A 45 -24.58 15.43 -22.90
N PRO A 46 -24.58 15.26 -24.25
CA PRO A 46 -24.67 14.01 -25.02
C PRO A 46 -23.52 13.87 -26.02
N GLY A 47 -22.91 12.68 -26.08
CA GLY A 47 -22.00 12.35 -27.16
C GLY A 47 -21.41 10.95 -27.04
N GLN A 48 -21.80 10.07 -27.97
CA GLN A 48 -21.15 8.81 -28.35
C GLN A 48 -21.41 7.54 -27.53
N ARG A 49 -22.48 6.85 -27.99
CA ARG A 49 -22.47 5.48 -28.56
C ARG A 49 -21.59 4.41 -27.88
N ARG A 50 -22.30 3.41 -27.35
CA ARG A 50 -22.05 1.95 -27.39
C ARG A 50 -20.69 1.54 -27.97
N LEU A 51 -19.84 0.96 -27.12
CA LEU A 51 -18.94 -0.11 -27.53
C LEU A 51 -19.00 -1.26 -26.50
N ARG A 52 -19.39 -2.42 -27.04
CA ARG A 52 -19.39 -3.75 -26.42
C ARG A 52 -17.96 -4.16 -26.10
N GLY A 53 -17.81 -4.89 -24.97
CA GLY A 53 -16.84 -5.96 -24.84
C GLY A 53 -15.58 -5.62 -24.05
N SER A 54 -15.40 -6.26 -22.90
CA SER A 54 -14.27 -7.15 -22.60
C SER A 54 -14.26 -7.48 -21.10
N ILE A 55 -14.19 -8.76 -20.78
CA ILE A 55 -14.39 -9.37 -19.45
C ILE A 55 -13.18 -9.17 -18.51
N SER A 56 -12.28 -8.21 -18.80
CA SER A 56 -11.04 -7.99 -18.03
C SER A 56 -11.18 -7.00 -16.86
N ALA A 57 -12.32 -6.31 -16.71
CA ALA A 57 -12.48 -5.26 -15.68
C ALA A 57 -12.90 -5.77 -14.28
N TRP A 58 -13.31 -7.04 -14.15
CA TRP A 58 -13.85 -7.56 -12.88
C TRP A 58 -12.78 -7.88 -11.83
N TRP A 59 -11.53 -8.16 -12.23
CA TRP A 59 -10.46 -8.47 -11.28
C TRP A 59 -9.87 -7.24 -10.59
N VAL A 60 -9.94 -6.06 -11.23
CA VAL A 60 -9.45 -4.81 -10.64
C VAL A 60 -10.42 -4.24 -9.60
N LEU A 61 -11.72 -4.56 -9.69
CA LEU A 61 -12.70 -4.15 -8.68
C LEU A 61 -12.69 -5.04 -7.42
N SER A 62 -12.30 -6.33 -7.54
CA SER A 62 -12.34 -7.26 -6.40
C SER A 62 -11.23 -6.99 -5.38
N SER A 63 -10.10 -6.42 -5.79
CA SER A 63 -9.00 -6.06 -4.89
C SER A 63 -9.21 -4.73 -4.15
N LEU A 64 -10.16 -3.89 -4.59
CA LEU A 64 -10.53 -2.65 -3.88
C LEU A 64 -11.62 -2.84 -2.81
N LEU A 65 -12.23 -4.03 -2.71
CA LEU A 65 -13.41 -4.29 -1.89
C LEU A 65 -13.14 -4.97 -0.53
N LEU A 66 -11.87 -5.15 -0.14
CA LEU A 66 -11.47 -5.80 1.11
C LEU A 66 -11.08 -4.82 2.25
N VAL A 67 -11.46 -3.54 2.14
CA VAL A 67 -11.29 -2.54 3.21
C VAL A 67 -12.65 -2.07 3.74
N THR A 68 -13.48 -2.98 4.24
CA THR A 68 -14.61 -2.69 5.16
C THR A 68 -14.87 -4.00 5.92
N ALA A 69 -14.99 -4.09 7.24
CA ALA A 69 -15.43 -3.13 8.23
C ALA A 69 -14.89 -3.51 9.61
N ILE A 70 -14.41 -2.53 10.37
CA ILE A 70 -14.38 -2.58 11.84
C ILE A 70 -15.25 -1.40 12.29
N PRO A 71 -16.22 -1.58 13.21
CA PRO A 71 -17.05 -0.49 13.67
C PRO A 71 -16.19 0.43 14.56
N VAL A 72 -15.76 1.56 14.02
CA VAL A 72 -15.22 2.65 14.86
C VAL A 72 -16.42 3.43 15.37
N CYS A 73 -16.70 3.25 16.67
CA CYS A 73 -17.68 4.03 17.40
C CYS A 73 -17.35 5.52 17.21
N ALA A 74 -18.30 6.29 16.67
CA ALA A 74 -18.17 7.71 16.40
C ALA A 74 -18.12 8.50 17.72
N GLN A 75 -16.94 8.59 18.32
CA GLN A 75 -16.63 9.66 19.25
C GLN A 75 -16.15 10.86 18.43
N ARG A 76 -16.89 11.96 18.59
CA ARG A 76 -16.58 13.35 18.26
C ARG A 76 -15.05 13.59 18.20
N LEU A 77 -14.43 13.41 17.03
CA LEU A 77 -13.04 13.79 16.83
C LEU A 77 -13.05 15.30 16.59
N ILE A 78 -12.79 16.05 17.65
CA ILE A 78 -12.12 17.34 17.55
C ILE A 78 -10.91 17.04 16.66
N VAL A 79 -10.94 17.45 15.39
CA VAL A 79 -9.76 17.39 14.52
C VAL A 79 -8.84 18.48 15.04
N GLU A 80 -8.22 18.19 16.18
CA GLU A 80 -6.97 18.78 16.59
C GLU A 80 -6.01 18.45 15.44
N ASP A 81 -5.31 19.47 14.96
CA ASP A 81 -4.38 19.41 13.85
C ASP A 81 -3.23 18.46 14.19
N GLN A 82 -3.49 17.15 14.13
CA GLN A 82 -2.53 16.11 14.44
C GLN A 82 -1.72 15.83 13.18
N THR A 83 -0.98 16.84 12.74
CA THR A 83 0.09 16.66 11.76
C THR A 83 1.01 15.56 12.27
N PRO A 84 1.32 14.51 11.47
CA PRO A 84 2.21 13.46 11.92
C PRO A 84 3.55 14.04 12.38
N PRO A 85 4.15 13.59 13.49
CA PRO A 85 5.38 14.17 14.00
C PRO A 85 6.57 13.93 13.06
N ALA A 86 7.47 14.91 12.99
CA ALA A 86 8.78 14.74 12.37
C ALA A 86 9.67 13.82 13.20
N GLY A 87 10.48 12.98 12.54
CA GLY A 87 11.45 12.18 13.27
C GLY A 87 12.31 11.24 12.46
N VAL A 88 13.20 10.55 13.18
CA VAL A 88 14.15 9.57 12.65
C VAL A 88 13.86 8.25 13.35
N PHE A 89 13.44 7.25 12.58
CA PHE A 89 12.95 5.98 13.09
C PHE A 89 13.90 4.88 12.63
N ALA A 90 14.36 4.03 13.55
CA ALA A 90 14.89 2.74 13.18
C ALA A 90 13.70 1.88 12.76
N THR A 91 13.73 1.33 11.55
CA THR A 91 12.61 0.61 10.95
C THR A 91 12.98 -0.83 10.63
N PHE A 92 12.06 -1.74 10.86
CA PHE A 92 12.08 -3.10 10.34
C PHE A 92 10.81 -3.34 9.54
N GLY A 93 10.89 -4.10 8.46
CA GLY A 93 9.75 -4.40 7.62
C GLY A 93 9.65 -5.85 7.23
N LEU A 94 8.52 -6.17 6.63
CA LEU A 94 8.21 -7.45 6.06
C LEU A 94 7.29 -7.25 4.86
N GLY A 95 7.65 -7.85 3.73
CA GLY A 95 6.85 -7.77 2.52
C GLY A 95 7.02 -8.96 1.61
N VAL A 96 6.14 -9.02 0.60
CA VAL A 96 6.29 -9.90 -0.54
C VAL A 96 7.21 -9.22 -1.54
N LEU A 97 8.15 -9.98 -2.07
CA LEU A 97 9.12 -9.56 -3.07
C LEU A 97 8.94 -10.40 -4.32
N ASP A 98 8.95 -9.76 -5.47
CA ASP A 98 8.97 -10.41 -6.78
C ASP A 98 10.10 -9.83 -7.63
N VAL A 99 10.98 -10.72 -8.07
CA VAL A 99 12.17 -10.41 -8.89
C VAL A 99 12.33 -11.50 -9.95
N ASP A 100 13.21 -11.29 -10.93
CA ASP A 100 13.41 -12.25 -12.03
C ASP A 100 13.79 -13.67 -11.54
N GLN A 101 14.48 -13.78 -10.40
CA GLN A 101 14.90 -15.06 -9.81
C GLN A 101 13.77 -15.80 -9.10
N GLY A 102 12.62 -15.16 -8.85
CA GLY A 102 11.45 -15.73 -8.21
C GLY A 102 10.72 -14.77 -7.26
N THR A 103 9.62 -15.27 -6.70
CA THR A 103 8.83 -14.57 -5.69
C THR A 103 9.19 -15.09 -4.30
N GLY A 104 9.17 -14.20 -3.31
CA GLY A 104 9.60 -14.52 -1.95
C GLY A 104 9.17 -13.49 -0.92
N LEU A 105 9.87 -13.53 0.21
CA LEU A 105 9.70 -12.62 1.34
C LEU A 105 10.87 -11.64 1.38
N ASP A 106 10.66 -10.41 1.81
CA ASP A 106 11.72 -9.41 1.95
C ASP A 106 11.62 -8.69 3.28
N ILE A 107 12.76 -8.56 3.94
CA ILE A 107 12.91 -8.03 5.29
C ILE A 107 13.84 -6.80 5.23
N PRO A 108 13.30 -5.60 4.95
CA PRO A 108 14.07 -4.37 4.98
C PRO A 108 14.29 -3.90 6.42
N VAL A 109 15.53 -3.66 6.80
CA VAL A 109 15.94 -3.07 8.08
C VAL A 109 16.77 -1.83 7.83
N GLY A 110 16.39 -0.72 8.44
CA GLY A 110 16.87 0.59 8.04
C GLY A 110 16.56 1.73 8.99
N ILE A 111 16.76 2.94 8.46
CA ILE A 111 16.39 4.20 9.10
C ILE A 111 15.46 4.95 8.16
N THR A 112 14.33 5.42 8.68
CA THR A 112 13.40 6.32 7.99
C THR A 112 13.37 7.66 8.68
N ALA A 113 13.70 8.72 7.94
CA ALA A 113 13.57 10.11 8.37
C ALA A 113 12.35 10.74 7.69
N VAL A 114 11.47 11.37 8.48
CA VAL A 114 10.28 12.07 7.99
C VAL A 114 10.30 13.52 8.45
N SER A 115 10.06 14.44 7.51
CA SER A 115 9.94 15.87 7.76
C SER A 115 8.66 16.41 7.11
N PRO A 116 7.54 16.47 7.85
CA PRO A 116 6.28 17.05 7.38
C PRO A 116 6.45 18.49 6.88
N ARG A 117 7.24 19.30 7.60
CA ARG A 117 7.56 20.70 7.24
C ARG A 117 8.15 20.84 5.83
N HIS A 118 9.03 19.92 5.45
CA HIS A 118 9.69 19.93 4.14
C HIS A 118 8.99 19.00 3.14
N ARG A 119 7.89 18.35 3.54
CA ARG A 119 7.16 17.35 2.75
C ARG A 119 8.04 16.25 2.19
N VAL A 120 8.99 15.77 2.98
CA VAL A 120 9.92 14.71 2.56
C VAL A 120 9.96 13.54 3.52
N LEU A 121 10.18 12.36 2.96
CA LEU A 121 10.48 11.13 3.67
C LEU A 121 11.65 10.43 2.96
N ALA A 122 12.72 10.20 3.71
CA ALA A 122 13.91 9.52 3.23
C ALA A 122 14.09 8.20 4.00
N THR A 123 14.38 7.13 3.30
CA THR A 123 14.60 5.80 3.91
C THR A 123 15.92 5.24 3.42
N LEU A 124 16.67 4.63 4.32
CA LEU A 124 17.91 3.91 4.04
C LEU A 124 17.81 2.54 4.68
N ASN A 125 17.67 1.48 3.89
CA ASN A 125 17.68 0.10 4.38
C ASN A 125 19.08 -0.49 4.19
N PHE A 126 19.76 -0.75 5.30
CA PHE A 126 21.10 -1.33 5.33
C PHE A 126 21.09 -2.83 5.09
N PHE A 127 20.01 -3.49 5.53
CA PHE A 127 19.81 -4.91 5.34
C PHE A 127 18.48 -5.12 4.65
N ASP A 128 18.55 -5.39 3.36
CA ASP A 128 17.39 -5.68 2.53
C ASP A 128 17.48 -7.17 2.14
N LEU A 129 16.92 -8.02 3.01
CA LEU A 129 17.08 -9.47 2.95
C LEU A 129 15.88 -10.12 2.26
N GLY A 130 16.10 -10.57 1.02
CA GLY A 130 15.13 -11.34 0.25
C GLY A 130 15.31 -12.84 0.48
N LEU A 131 14.25 -13.55 0.83
CA LEU A 131 14.19 -15.01 0.88
C LEU A 131 13.34 -15.48 -0.31
N LEU A 132 14.01 -15.90 -1.37
CA LEU A 132 13.35 -16.38 -2.58
C LEU A 132 13.17 -17.88 -2.55
N GLN A 133 12.02 -18.34 -3.00
CA GLN A 133 11.87 -19.73 -3.42
C GLN A 133 12.33 -19.83 -4.87
N SER A 134 13.50 -20.44 -5.10
CA SER A 134 14.02 -20.61 -6.46
C SER A 134 13.03 -21.37 -7.34
N SER A 135 12.68 -20.78 -8.50
CA SER A 135 11.86 -21.44 -9.52
C SER A 135 12.70 -22.25 -10.53
N SER A 136 14.02 -22.08 -10.55
CA SER A 136 14.89 -22.56 -11.63
C SER A 136 15.96 -23.59 -11.23
N GLU A 137 16.19 -23.83 -9.94
CA GLU A 137 17.21 -24.78 -9.45
C GLU A 137 16.63 -25.85 -8.50
N GLY A 138 15.35 -26.18 -8.67
CA GLY A 138 14.83 -27.45 -8.16
C GLY A 138 15.31 -28.59 -9.06
N ASP A 139 15.68 -29.73 -8.46
CA ASP A 139 15.98 -31.00 -9.14
C ASP A 139 15.06 -31.16 -10.37
N GLN A 140 15.62 -31.21 -11.59
CA GLN A 140 14.87 -31.18 -12.86
C GLN A 140 13.79 -32.26 -12.95
N ARG A 141 13.90 -33.27 -12.08
CA ARG A 141 12.92 -34.31 -11.83
C ARG A 141 11.59 -33.83 -11.26
N TYR A 142 11.52 -32.72 -10.52
CA TYR A 142 10.28 -32.25 -9.89
C TYR A 142 9.88 -30.90 -10.45
N ARG A 143 8.72 -30.82 -11.12
CA ARG A 143 8.19 -29.59 -11.73
C ARG A 143 6.87 -29.15 -11.12
N ARG A 144 6.73 -27.84 -10.95
CA ARG A 144 5.45 -27.21 -10.59
C ARG A 144 4.61 -27.03 -11.84
N PHE A 145 3.35 -27.43 -11.77
CA PHE A 145 2.37 -27.24 -12.81
C PHE A 145 1.14 -26.54 -12.24
N PHE A 146 0.71 -25.43 -12.84
CA PHE A 146 -0.50 -24.75 -12.45
C PHE A 146 -1.72 -25.44 -13.07
N TYR A 147 -2.54 -26.09 -12.24
CA TYR A 147 -3.71 -26.82 -12.71
C TYR A 147 -4.92 -25.89 -12.73
N THR A 148 -5.22 -25.33 -13.90
CA THR A 148 -6.28 -24.33 -14.13
C THR A 148 -7.66 -24.75 -13.63
N ARG A 149 -7.98 -26.05 -13.65
CA ARG A 149 -9.28 -26.58 -13.21
C ARG A 149 -9.52 -26.45 -11.70
N PHE A 150 -8.46 -26.47 -10.90
CA PHE A 150 -8.54 -26.41 -9.44
C PHE A 150 -7.89 -25.15 -8.86
N GLY A 151 -7.36 -24.26 -9.71
CA GLY A 151 -6.73 -23.00 -9.29
C GLY A 151 -5.56 -23.18 -8.34
N ARG A 152 -4.83 -24.30 -8.44
CA ARG A 152 -3.71 -24.63 -7.54
C ARG A 152 -2.50 -25.11 -8.31
N GLU A 153 -1.33 -24.85 -7.74
CA GLU A 153 -0.08 -25.45 -8.20
C GLU A 153 0.07 -26.87 -7.64
N LEU A 154 0.50 -27.79 -8.49
CA LEU A 154 0.80 -29.16 -8.16
C LEU A 154 2.27 -29.45 -8.44
N CYS A 155 2.89 -30.27 -7.61
CA CYS A 155 4.24 -30.78 -7.82
C CYS A 155 4.17 -32.15 -8.49
N VAL A 156 4.84 -32.33 -9.62
CA VAL A 156 4.86 -33.58 -10.38
C VAL A 156 6.30 -34.05 -10.53
N ASP A 157 6.54 -35.34 -10.24
CA ASP A 157 7.77 -36.04 -10.60
C ASP A 157 7.74 -36.32 -12.11
N THR A 158 8.60 -35.66 -12.89
CA THR A 158 8.68 -35.79 -14.34
C THR A 158 9.26 -37.14 -14.79
N ALA A 159 9.92 -37.89 -13.91
CA ALA A 159 10.41 -39.23 -14.22
C ALA A 159 9.30 -40.29 -14.13
N THR A 160 8.34 -40.11 -13.22
CA THR A 160 7.25 -41.08 -12.97
C THR A 160 5.87 -40.59 -13.39
N GLY A 161 5.70 -39.30 -13.67
CA GLY A 161 4.43 -38.66 -13.97
C GLY A 161 3.48 -38.55 -12.76
N GLN A 162 3.94 -38.89 -11.55
CA GLN A 162 3.11 -38.90 -10.35
C GLN A 162 3.17 -37.58 -9.58
N LEU A 163 2.10 -37.29 -8.84
CA LEU A 163 2.09 -36.18 -7.90
C LEU A 163 3.08 -36.46 -6.77
N ALA A 164 3.94 -35.48 -6.51
CA ALA A 164 4.88 -35.52 -5.40
C ALA A 164 4.47 -34.53 -4.30
N SER A 165 5.03 -34.70 -3.10
CA SER A 165 4.91 -33.70 -2.05
C SER A 165 5.40 -32.34 -2.57
N PHE A 166 4.69 -31.27 -2.24
CA PHE A 166 5.03 -29.91 -2.67
C PHE A 166 6.45 -29.50 -2.24
N SER A 167 6.93 -30.03 -1.11
CA SER A 167 8.30 -29.83 -0.61
C SER A 167 9.39 -30.32 -1.56
N ARG A 168 9.10 -31.28 -2.47
CA ARG A 168 10.05 -31.77 -3.49
C ARG A 168 10.23 -30.77 -4.64
N CYS A 169 9.24 -29.90 -4.86
CA CYS A 169 9.30 -28.81 -5.83
C CYS A 169 9.69 -27.47 -5.20
N ALA A 170 9.86 -27.41 -3.88
CA ALA A 170 10.44 -26.25 -3.22
C ALA A 170 11.96 -26.30 -3.47
N GLY A 171 12.45 -25.44 -4.37
CA GLY A 171 13.88 -25.30 -4.63
C GLY A 171 14.64 -24.78 -3.41
N GLU A 172 15.96 -24.63 -3.57
CA GLU A 172 16.79 -24.00 -2.55
C GLU A 172 16.29 -22.59 -2.20
N THR A 173 16.40 -22.21 -0.93
CA THR A 173 16.06 -20.85 -0.50
C THR A 173 17.22 -19.93 -0.81
N ASN A 174 17.06 -19.10 -1.84
CA ASN A 174 18.08 -18.12 -2.20
C ASN A 174 17.93 -16.88 -1.31
N VAL A 175 19.03 -16.48 -0.68
CA VAL A 175 19.08 -15.27 0.15
C VAL A 175 19.65 -14.13 -0.68
N LEU A 176 18.80 -13.17 -1.04
CA LEU A 176 19.23 -11.91 -1.61
C LEU A 176 19.63 -10.95 -0.50
N ARG A 177 20.69 -10.18 -0.75
CA ARG A 177 21.12 -9.11 0.14
C ARG A 177 21.25 -7.85 -0.68
N SER A 178 20.66 -6.77 -0.19
CA SER A 178 20.85 -5.48 -0.80
C SER A 178 20.90 -4.35 0.21
N LEU A 179 21.38 -3.22 -0.29
CA LEU A 179 21.17 -1.88 0.24
C LEU A 179 20.07 -1.21 -0.58
N SER A 180 19.17 -0.47 0.05
CA SER A 180 18.21 0.38 -0.66
C SER A 180 18.09 1.77 -0.07
N VAL A 181 17.92 2.76 -0.95
CA VAL A 181 17.76 4.18 -0.60
C VAL A 181 16.49 4.69 -1.25
N ASP A 182 15.62 5.34 -0.49
CA ASP A 182 14.37 5.91 -0.97
C ASP A 182 14.31 7.41 -0.65
N LEU A 183 13.86 8.20 -1.62
CA LEU A 183 13.54 9.60 -1.44
C LEU A 183 12.11 9.86 -1.92
N ASN A 184 11.26 10.31 -1.00
CA ASN A 184 9.83 10.48 -1.22
C ASN A 184 9.39 11.89 -0.86
N VAL A 185 8.38 12.36 -1.57
CA VAL A 185 7.62 13.56 -1.23
C VAL A 185 6.32 13.16 -0.53
N LEU A 186 5.78 14.06 0.31
CA LEU A 186 4.52 13.89 1.03
C LEU A 186 3.42 14.72 0.36
N PRO A 187 2.73 14.21 -0.69
CA PRO A 187 1.66 14.94 -1.35
C PRO A 187 0.46 15.20 -0.43
N VAL A 188 0.23 14.31 0.54
CA VAL A 188 -0.80 14.46 1.57
C VAL A 188 -0.15 14.31 2.94
N GLU A 189 -0.07 15.42 3.67
CA GLU A 189 0.60 15.48 4.98
C GLU A 189 -0.18 14.72 6.07
N THR A 190 -1.52 14.72 6.00
CA THR A 190 -2.37 14.11 7.01
C THR A 190 -3.44 13.21 6.36
N VAL A 191 -3.32 11.91 6.61
CA VAL A 191 -4.30 10.86 6.33
C VAL A 191 -4.66 10.21 7.66
N ILE A 192 -5.94 10.06 7.96
CA ILE A 192 -6.39 9.43 9.21
C ILE A 192 -6.88 8.02 8.89
N VAL A 193 -6.18 7.01 9.41
CA VAL A 193 -6.58 5.60 9.28
C VAL A 193 -6.73 5.02 10.68
N GLY A 194 -7.95 4.57 11.04
CA GLY A 194 -8.22 3.98 12.35
C GLY A 194 -7.81 4.88 13.52
N ASN A 195 -8.13 6.18 13.44
CA ASN A 195 -7.74 7.22 14.41
C ASN A 195 -6.23 7.44 14.57
N LYS A 196 -5.41 6.98 13.63
CA LYS A 196 -3.97 7.28 13.60
C LYS A 196 -3.66 8.24 12.46
N PRO A 197 -3.08 9.42 12.74
CA PRO A 197 -2.58 10.29 11.70
C PRO A 197 -1.36 9.67 11.03
N GLY A 198 -1.29 9.77 9.72
CA GLY A 198 -0.16 9.36 8.90
C GLY A 198 -0.04 10.26 7.67
N SER A 199 0.94 9.96 6.84
CA SER A 199 1.24 10.71 5.62
C SER A 199 1.24 9.76 4.42
N LEU A 200 0.70 10.22 3.30
CA LEU A 200 0.87 9.54 2.01
C LEU A 200 2.23 9.99 1.44
N HIS A 201 3.02 9.05 0.97
CA HIS A 201 4.30 9.33 0.33
C HIS A 201 4.36 8.70 -1.06
N VAL A 202 5.02 9.40 -1.98
CA VAL A 202 5.31 8.94 -3.34
C VAL A 202 6.74 9.37 -3.67
N GLY A 203 7.51 8.52 -4.33
CA GLY A 203 8.91 8.80 -4.57
C GLY A 203 9.60 7.85 -5.52
N ILE A 204 10.92 7.91 -5.42
CA ILE A 204 11.85 7.05 -6.14
C ILE A 204 12.78 6.39 -5.14
N GLY A 205 13.24 5.20 -5.48
CA GLY A 205 14.28 4.53 -4.74
C GLY A 205 15.26 3.79 -5.65
N TRP A 206 16.38 3.42 -5.07
CA TRP A 206 17.43 2.67 -5.74
C TRP A 206 17.89 1.53 -4.84
N ARG A 207 17.84 0.31 -5.37
CA ARG A 207 18.40 -0.91 -4.79
C ARG A 207 19.74 -1.16 -5.48
N VAL A 208 20.81 -1.35 -4.73
CA VAL A 208 22.20 -1.27 -5.25
C VAL A 208 22.80 -2.66 -5.60
N GLN A 209 22.13 -3.78 -5.28
CA GLN A 209 22.71 -5.12 -5.46
C GLN A 209 21.76 -6.14 -6.07
N ASP A 210 21.12 -7.00 -5.28
CA ASP A 210 20.31 -8.10 -5.81
C ASP A 210 18.81 -7.76 -5.72
N PRO A 211 18.16 -7.31 -6.81
CA PRO A 211 18.73 -6.78 -8.07
C PRO A 211 19.00 -5.26 -8.03
N ASP A 212 19.99 -4.81 -8.81
CA ASP A 212 20.34 -3.40 -8.95
C ASP A 212 19.32 -2.75 -9.88
N THR A 213 18.48 -1.89 -9.32
CA THR A 213 17.40 -1.26 -10.04
C THR A 213 16.89 -0.02 -9.35
N VAL A 214 16.54 0.97 -10.18
CA VAL A 214 15.69 2.09 -9.78
C VAL A 214 14.23 1.62 -9.76
N TYR A 215 13.45 2.12 -8.82
CA TYR A 215 12.02 1.83 -8.69
C TYR A 215 11.25 3.06 -8.23
N GLY A 216 9.95 3.10 -8.53
CA GLY A 216 9.02 4.05 -7.95
C GLY A 216 8.42 3.51 -6.65
N THR A 217 8.03 4.42 -5.76
CA THR A 217 7.43 4.09 -4.46
C THR A 217 6.12 4.82 -4.26
N ILE A 218 5.16 4.14 -3.63
CA ILE A 218 3.94 4.74 -3.08
C ILE A 218 3.58 4.05 -1.78
N GLY A 219 3.17 4.80 -0.78
CA GLY A 219 2.85 4.21 0.51
C GLY A 219 2.31 5.20 1.52
N MET A 220 2.08 4.69 2.71
CA MET A 220 1.67 5.47 3.87
C MET A 220 2.64 5.26 5.01
N PHE A 221 2.90 6.31 5.79
CA PHE A 221 3.74 6.26 6.98
C PHE A 221 3.06 6.96 8.15
N PHE A 222 2.96 6.26 9.29
CA PHE A 222 2.20 6.63 10.49
C PHE A 222 3.14 6.79 11.68
N PRO A 223 3.91 7.89 11.76
CA PRO A 223 4.70 8.20 12.95
C PRO A 223 3.77 8.63 14.09
N SER A 224 4.08 8.22 15.31
CA SER A 224 3.32 8.55 16.52
C SER A 224 4.16 9.38 17.49
N HIS A 225 3.52 10.29 18.21
CA HIS A 225 4.14 11.02 19.32
C HIS A 225 4.63 10.12 20.46
N SER A 226 4.23 8.84 20.50
CA SER A 226 4.79 7.84 21.41
C SER A 226 6.21 7.38 21.03
N GLY A 227 6.71 7.77 19.84
CA GLY A 227 7.98 7.31 19.30
C GLY A 227 7.86 5.99 18.55
N LYS A 228 6.65 5.49 18.28
CA LYS A 228 6.42 4.32 17.42
C LYS A 228 6.05 4.79 16.01
N ALA A 229 6.39 4.00 15.01
CA ALA A 229 5.97 4.21 13.63
C ALA A 229 5.45 2.91 13.01
N ALA A 230 4.53 3.05 12.06
CA ALA A 230 4.12 1.97 11.17
C ALA A 230 4.06 2.49 9.73
N GLY A 231 4.20 1.62 8.75
CA GLY A 231 4.13 1.99 7.34
C GLY A 231 3.65 0.85 6.47
N ALA A 232 3.15 1.19 5.30
CA ALA A 232 2.80 0.27 4.23
C ALA A 232 3.29 0.87 2.92
N ARG A 233 3.95 0.07 2.08
CA ARG A 233 4.58 0.56 0.85
C ARG A 233 4.49 -0.46 -0.27
N LEU A 234 4.21 0.05 -1.46
CA LEU A 234 4.44 -0.61 -2.73
C LEU A 234 5.65 0.06 -3.42
N SER A 235 6.62 -0.74 -3.81
CA SER A 235 7.74 -0.35 -4.65
C SER A 235 7.68 -1.14 -5.95
N MET A 236 7.89 -0.47 -7.09
CA MET A 236 7.81 -1.10 -8.40
C MET A 236 8.88 -0.54 -9.34
N GLY A 237 9.74 -1.43 -9.82
CA GLY A 237 10.79 -1.18 -10.81
C GLY A 237 10.77 -2.26 -11.89
N ARG A 238 11.72 -2.21 -12.81
CA ARG A 238 11.77 -3.13 -13.96
C ARG A 238 11.96 -4.60 -13.56
N ARG A 239 12.70 -4.85 -12.48
CA ARG A 239 13.13 -6.18 -12.03
C ARG A 239 12.79 -6.44 -10.55
N TYR A 240 11.93 -5.59 -9.98
CA TYR A 240 11.69 -5.53 -8.54
C TYR A 240 10.29 -5.02 -8.27
N ILE A 241 9.48 -5.85 -7.63
CA ILE A 241 8.20 -5.45 -7.04
C ILE A 241 8.24 -5.84 -5.57
N PHE A 242 7.94 -4.88 -4.71
CA PHE A 242 7.85 -5.11 -3.27
C PHE A 242 6.55 -4.54 -2.75
N LEU A 243 5.80 -5.34 -1.98
CA LEU A 243 4.66 -4.87 -1.22
C LEU A 243 4.84 -5.31 0.22
N GLY A 244 4.95 -4.36 1.14
CA GLY A 244 5.23 -4.69 2.52
C GLY A 244 4.79 -3.65 3.53
N PHE A 245 4.93 -4.07 4.78
CA PHE A 245 4.66 -3.28 5.97
C PHE A 245 5.96 -3.05 6.73
N SER A 246 6.02 -1.93 7.44
CA SER A 246 7.17 -1.58 8.28
C SER A 246 6.70 -1.11 9.64
N TRP A 247 7.51 -1.32 10.66
CA TRP A 247 7.35 -0.78 11.99
C TRP A 247 8.65 -0.12 12.41
N GLY A 248 8.57 0.89 13.26
CA GLY A 248 9.76 1.59 13.71
C GLY A 248 9.66 2.23 15.07
N VAL A 249 10.83 2.64 15.57
CA VAL A 249 11.00 3.29 16.86
C VAL A 249 11.87 4.54 16.68
N ASP A 250 11.47 5.68 17.25
CA ASP A 250 12.19 6.95 17.16
C ASP A 250 13.53 6.84 17.90
N VAL A 251 14.62 6.92 17.14
CA VAL A 251 15.99 6.72 17.62
C VAL A 251 16.36 7.79 18.64
N ARG A 252 15.85 9.01 18.50
CA ARG A 252 16.16 10.12 19.41
C ARG A 252 15.64 9.86 20.83
N ARG A 253 14.52 9.15 20.94
CA ARG A 253 13.91 8.80 22.23
C ARG A 253 14.50 7.55 22.85
N SER A 254 14.92 6.60 22.03
CA SER A 254 15.60 5.39 22.49
C SER A 254 17.00 5.70 23.04
N LEU A 255 17.72 6.66 22.45
CA LEU A 255 19.04 7.07 22.93
C LEU A 255 19.01 7.87 24.22
N SER A 256 17.90 8.56 24.55
CA SER A 256 17.76 9.29 25.82
C SER A 256 17.48 8.39 27.03
N LEU A 257 17.35 7.07 26.83
CA LEU A 257 17.11 6.07 27.88
C LEU A 257 18.39 5.31 28.27
N PHE A 258 19.51 5.59 27.61
CA PHE A 258 20.85 5.07 27.91
C PHE A 258 21.77 6.23 28.30
#